data_AF-A0A3S1FWF7-F1
#
_entry.id   AF-A0A3S1FWF7-F1
#
_cell.length_a   1.000
_cell.length_b   1.000
_cell.length_c   1.000
_cell.angle_alpha   90.00
_cell.angle_beta   90.00
_cell.angle_gamma   90.00
#
_symmetry.space_group_name_H-M   'P 1'
#
loop_
_entity.id
_entity.type
_entity.pdbx_description
1 polymer ?
#
loop_
_entity_poly.entity_id
_entity_poly.type
_entity_poly.pdbx_seq_one_letter_code
_entity_poly.pdbx_strand_id
1 'polypeptide(L)'
;WSTDRGGPPTCGLVKLAQADFLFAQMTLNDRDLRDWLPGFVDYFFLAFTNATAFSPTDTLPLSQRAKLLMMAEAMISLLTIALVAARAVNILA
;
A
#
# COMPACT_ATOMS: atom_id res chain seq x y z
N TRP A 1 5.72 -4.02 2.78
CA TRP A 1 7.12 -4.19 3.21
C TRP A 1 7.49 -5.65 3.43
N SER A 2 6.95 -6.35 4.43
CA SER A 2 7.36 -7.73 4.75
C SER A 2 6.85 -8.79 3.77
N THR A 3 5.68 -8.55 3.17
CA THR A 3 5.01 -9.53 2.28
C THR A 3 5.47 -9.41 0.83
N ASP A 4 5.75 -8.19 0.37
CA ASP A 4 6.09 -7.93 -1.03
C ASP A 4 7.54 -8.35 -1.33
N ARG A 5 7.76 -8.95 -2.51
CA ARG A 5 9.07 -9.41 -3.01
C ARG A 5 9.87 -10.32 -2.04
N GLY A 6 9.18 -11.05 -1.18
CA GLY A 6 9.80 -11.92 -0.17
C GLY A 6 10.31 -11.19 1.10
N GLY A 7 10.04 -9.89 1.20
CA GLY A 7 10.41 -9.06 2.35
C GLY A 7 11.79 -8.39 2.24
N PRO A 8 12.17 -7.58 3.25
CA PRO A 8 13.47 -6.92 3.28
C PRO A 8 14.71 -7.82 3.09
N PRO A 9 14.74 -9.09 3.57
CA PRO A 9 15.94 -9.94 3.41
C PRO A 9 16.22 -10.35 1.96
N THR A 10 15.23 -10.33 1.06
CA THR A 10 15.38 -10.71 -0.35
C THR A 10 15.59 -9.50 -1.28
N CYS A 11 15.57 -8.28 -0.73
CA CYS A 11 15.78 -7.02 -1.42
C CYS A 11 17.19 -7.00 -2.08
N GLY A 12 17.26 -7.00 -3.41
CA GLY A 12 18.51 -7.01 -4.18
C GLY A 12 19.13 -8.40 -4.45
N LEU A 13 18.61 -9.47 -3.85
CA LEU A 13 19.15 -10.84 -4.02
C LEU A 13 18.35 -11.68 -5.03
N VAL A 14 17.04 -11.46 -5.13
CA VAL A 14 16.18 -12.28 -5.99
C VAL A 14 15.75 -11.47 -7.21
N LYS A 15 16.39 -11.74 -8.34
CA LYS A 15 16.13 -11.10 -9.65
C LYS A 15 14.72 -11.32 -10.21
N LEU A 16 13.86 -12.08 -9.52
CA LEU A 16 12.60 -12.63 -10.05
C LEU A 16 11.48 -12.85 -9.00
N ALA A 17 11.54 -12.24 -7.82
CA ALA A 17 10.39 -12.30 -6.92
C ALA A 17 9.23 -11.51 -7.56
N GLN A 18 8.11 -12.17 -7.87
CA GLN A 18 6.93 -11.54 -8.46
C GLN A 18 6.49 -10.39 -7.56
N ALA A 19 6.52 -9.16 -8.08
CA ALA A 19 6.16 -7.98 -7.32
C ALA A 19 4.65 -7.97 -7.05
N ASP A 20 4.26 -7.80 -5.79
CA ASP A 20 2.88 -7.63 -5.38
C ASP A 20 2.38 -6.19 -5.68
N PHE A 21 3.30 -5.23 -5.71
CA PHE A 21 3.04 -3.82 -5.96
C PHE A 21 3.96 -3.23 -7.04
N LEU A 22 3.39 -2.36 -7.89
CA LEU A 22 4.12 -1.54 -8.84
C LEU A 22 4.01 -0.08 -8.42
N PHE A 23 5.13 0.51 -7.99
CA PHE A 23 5.21 1.92 -7.63
C PHE A 23 5.47 2.77 -8.87
N ALA A 24 4.93 3.99 -8.91
CA ALA A 24 5.12 4.91 -10.04
C ALA A 24 6.61 5.13 -10.40
N GLN A 25 7.48 5.21 -9.40
CA GLN A 25 8.93 5.36 -9.56
C GLN A 25 9.56 4.26 -10.41
N MET A 26 8.98 3.05 -10.43
CA MET A 26 9.45 1.91 -11.23
C MET A 26 9.04 2.00 -12.71
N THR A 27 8.05 2.84 -13.02
CA THR A 27 7.56 3.03 -14.40
C THR A 27 8.27 4.16 -15.13
N LEU A 28 9.04 4.97 -14.41
CA LEU A 28 9.82 6.07 -14.97
C LEU A 28 11.02 5.49 -15.73
N ASN A 29 11.19 5.91 -16.99
CA ASN A 29 12.33 5.52 -17.83
C ASN A 29 13.56 6.39 -17.54
N ASP A 30 13.87 6.57 -16.27
CA ASP A 30 15.08 7.24 -15.80
C ASP A 30 16.14 6.20 -15.45
N ARG A 31 17.40 6.49 -15.78
CA ARG A 31 18.52 5.57 -15.54
C ARG A 31 18.84 5.47 -14.05
N ASP A 32 18.66 6.55 -13.29
CA ASP A 32 18.93 6.56 -11.85
C ASP A 32 17.84 5.84 -11.03
N LEU A 33 16.63 5.73 -11.59
CA LEU A 33 15.49 5.05 -10.95
C LEU A 33 15.37 3.57 -11.35
N ARG A 34 16.19 3.11 -12.31
CA ARG A 34 16.12 1.73 -12.83
C ARG A 34 16.47 0.67 -11.78
N ASP A 35 17.37 1.03 -10.87
CA ASP A 35 17.79 0.18 -9.75
C ASP A 35 17.14 0.63 -8.43
N TRP A 36 16.06 1.42 -8.50
CA TRP A 36 15.33 1.83 -7.30
C TRP A 36 14.52 0.67 -6.74
N LEU A 37 14.65 0.46 -5.42
CA LEU A 37 13.82 -0.47 -4.67
C LEU A 37 12.95 0.32 -3.69
N PRO A 38 11.68 -0.05 -3.53
CA PRO A 38 10.82 0.60 -2.56
C PRO A 38 11.38 0.34 -1.17
N GLY A 39 11.33 1.35 -0.31
CA GLY A 39 11.72 1.30 1.10
C GLY A 39 10.49 1.21 2.01
N PHE A 40 10.72 1.07 3.32
CA PHE A 40 9.62 1.04 4.30
C PHE A 40 8.69 2.26 4.20
N VAL A 41 9.27 3.45 3.99
CA VAL A 41 8.52 4.71 3.89
C VAL A 41 7.57 4.71 2.70
N ASP A 42 7.95 4.10 1.57
CA ASP A 42 7.08 3.99 0.40
C ASP A 42 5.84 3.12 0.69
N TYR A 43 6.00 2.01 1.42
CA TYR A 43 4.85 1.21 1.85
C TYR A 43 4.03 1.89 2.95
N PHE A 44 4.64 2.67 3.82
CA PHE A 44 3.92 3.47 4.81
C PHE A 44 3.07 4.54 4.13
N PHE A 45 3.64 5.24 3.15
CA PHE A 45 2.91 6.21 2.34
C PHE A 45 1.76 5.56 1.58
N LEU A 46 1.99 4.40 0.96
CA LEU A 46 0.94 3.58 0.33
C LEU A 46 -0.21 3.24 1.29
N ALA A 47 0.11 2.75 2.50
CA ALA A 47 -0.90 2.42 3.51
C ALA A 47 -1.69 3.68 3.92
N PHE A 48 -0.98 4.78 4.18
CA PHE A 48 -1.58 6.05 4.55
C PHE A 48 -2.54 6.57 3.46
N THR A 49 -2.13 6.55 2.19
CA THR A 49 -2.99 7.00 1.09
C THR A 49 -4.14 6.04 0.82
N ASN A 50 -3.93 4.73 0.92
CA ASN A 50 -5.00 3.74 0.78
C ASN A 50 -6.06 3.89 1.88
N ALA A 51 -5.65 4.15 3.13
CA ALA A 51 -6.57 4.36 4.25
C ALA A 51 -7.35 5.68 4.17
N THR A 52 -6.82 6.70 3.49
CA THR A 52 -7.42 8.06 3.43
C THR A 52 -8.21 8.31 2.16
N ALA A 53 -7.70 7.88 1.00
CA ALA A 53 -8.36 8.02 -0.31
C ALA A 53 -9.21 6.80 -0.68
N PHE A 54 -9.18 5.74 0.13
CA PHE A 54 -9.88 4.47 -0.09
C PHE A 54 -9.60 3.84 -1.46
N SER A 55 -8.46 4.15 -2.06
CA SER A 55 -8.09 3.74 -3.41
C SER A 55 -6.57 3.72 -3.61
N PRO A 56 -6.08 2.85 -4.53
CA PRO A 56 -4.70 2.89 -4.98
C PRO A 56 -4.49 4.15 -5.83
N THR A 57 -3.77 5.13 -5.29
CA THR A 57 -3.44 6.39 -5.98
C THR A 57 -2.22 6.19 -6.89
N ASP A 58 -1.07 5.91 -6.30
CA ASP A 58 0.21 5.91 -7.03
C ASP A 58 0.90 4.54 -7.07
N THR A 59 0.23 3.51 -6.57
CA THR A 59 0.77 2.13 -6.54
C THR A 59 -0.27 1.14 -7.04
N LEU A 60 0.08 0.40 -8.08
CA LEU A 60 -0.79 -0.62 -8.66
C LEU A 60 -0.58 -1.97 -7.95
N PRO A 61 -1.63 -2.55 -7.33
CA PRO A 61 -1.55 -3.91 -6.80
C PRO A 61 -1.57 -4.92 -7.96
N LEU A 62 -0.47 -5.61 -8.17
CA LEU A 62 -0.29 -6.59 -9.23
C LEU A 62 -0.83 -7.97 -8.83
N SER A 63 -0.66 -8.38 -7.57
CA SER A 63 -1.10 -9.68 -7.09
C SER A 63 -2.51 -9.67 -6.50
N GLN A 64 -3.17 -10.84 -6.53
CA GLN A 64 -4.49 -11.00 -5.91
C GLN A 64 -4.45 -10.72 -4.40
N ARG A 65 -3.36 -11.11 -3.73
CA ARG A 65 -3.18 -10.88 -2.29
C ARG A 65 -3.07 -9.40 -1.97
N ALA A 66 -2.30 -8.64 -2.75
CA ALA A 66 -2.20 -7.19 -2.62
C ALA A 66 -3.56 -6.51 -2.77
N LYS A 67 -4.34 -6.90 -3.78
CA LYS A 67 -5.71 -6.38 -4.00
C LYS A 67 -6.59 -6.60 -2.77
N LEU A 68 -6.62 -7.83 -2.23
CA LEU A 68 -7.41 -8.16 -1.05
C LEU A 68 -6.94 -7.40 0.20
N LEU A 69 -5.63 -7.25 0.41
CA LEU A 69 -5.09 -6.50 1.55
C LEU A 69 -5.46 -5.02 1.47
N MET A 70 -5.34 -4.39 0.30
CA MET A 70 -5.75 -3.00 0.11
C MET A 70 -7.25 -2.80 0.34
N MET A 71 -8.09 -3.72 -0.14
CA MET A 71 -9.53 -3.71 0.10
C MET A 71 -9.87 -3.83 1.60
N ALA A 72 -9.20 -4.74 2.31
CA ALA A 72 -9.41 -4.95 3.74
C ALA A 72 -9.00 -3.71 4.55
N GLU A 73 -7.85 -3.13 4.24
CA GLU A 73 -7.37 -1.89 4.87
C GLU A 73 -8.35 -0.73 4.68
N ALA A 74 -8.78 -0.48 3.44
CA ALA A 74 -9.74 0.58 3.13
C ALA A 74 -11.09 0.35 3.85
N MET A 75 -11.57 -0.89 3.91
CA MET A 75 -12.80 -1.26 4.63
C MET A 75 -12.69 -1.00 6.13
N ILE A 76 -11.56 -1.39 6.75
CA ILE A 76 -11.33 -1.16 8.19
C ILE A 76 -11.27 0.34 8.49
N SER A 77 -10.62 1.13 7.62
CA SER A 77 -10.58 2.60 7.75
C SER A 77 -11.98 3.21 7.70
N LEU A 78 -12.81 2.82 6.71
CA LEU A 78 -14.20 3.26 6.59
C LEU A 78 -15.04 2.90 7.81
N LEU A 79 -14.94 1.66 8.30
CA LEU A 79 -15.65 1.21 9.50
C LEU A 79 -15.23 2.01 10.73
N THR A 80 -13.94 2.32 10.86
CA THR A 80 -13.42 3.12 11.98
C THR A 80 -14.02 4.52 11.96
N ILE A 81 -14.03 5.18 10.79
CA ILE A 81 -14.63 6.51 10.63
C ILE A 81 -16.14 6.47 10.92
N ALA A 82 -16.85 5.47 10.40
CA ALA A 82 -18.28 5.31 10.62
C ALA A 82 -18.62 5.11 12.11
N LEU A 83 -17.84 4.29 12.83
CA LEU A 83 -18.00 4.06 14.27
C LEU A 83 -17.72 5.33 15.07
N VAL A 84 -16.66 6.07 14.73
CA VAL A 84 -16.33 7.35 15.39
C VAL A 84 -17.44 8.38 15.15
N ALA A 85 -17.95 8.49 13.93
CA ALA A 85 -19.06 9.39 13.59
C ALA A 85 -20.34 9.00 14.35
N ALA A 86 -20.69 7.73 14.39
CA ALA A 86 -21.84 7.22 15.14
C ALA A 86 -21.70 7.55 16.65
N ARG A 87 -20.51 7.36 17.22
CA ARG A 87 -20.21 7.72 18.61
C ARG A 87 -20.33 9.21 18.85
N ALA A 88 -19.81 10.05 17.95
CA ALA A 88 -19.93 11.49 18.06
C ALA A 88 -21.40 11.93 18.05
N VAL A 89 -22.20 11.45 17.09
CA VAL A 89 -23.64 11.75 17.02
C VAL A 89 -24.36 11.33 18.29
N ASN A 90 -24.09 10.14 18.82
CA ASN A 90 -24.70 9.67 20.06
C ASN A 90 -24.31 10.48 21.31
N ILE A 91 -23.19 11.21 21.29
CA ILE A 91 -22.77 12.07 22.41
C ILE A 91 -23.44 13.45 22.30
N LEU A 92 -23.77 13.90 21.08
CA LEU A 92 -24.45 15.18 20.86
C LEU A 92 -25.98 15.12 20.95
N ALA A 93 -26.58 13.92 20.82
CA ALA A 93 -28.02 13.68 20.95
C ALA A 93 -28.41 13.37 22.40
#